data_AF-A0A316FAF5-F1
#
_entry.id   AF-A0A316FAF5-F1
#
_cell.length_a   1.000
_cell.length_b   1.000
_cell.length_c   1.000
_cell.angle_alpha   90.00
_cell.angle_beta   90.00
_cell.angle_gamma   90.00
#
_symmetry.space_group_name_H-M   'P 1'
#
loop_
_entity.id
_entity.type
_entity.pdbx_description
1 polymer ?
#
loop_
_entity_poly.entity_id
_entity_poly.type
_entity_poly.pdbx_seq_one_letter_code
_entity_poly.pdbx_strand_id
1 'polypeptide(L)'
;MNRWWLWAVGGAGVAVLMVAGWKTFFSPDPGAALVVLVITGGLLLVSPFVLPHLQALVVGVDGFELRLVREMATHGAPRTARLLANTELAEIAEAYGVIHTQLVGGSFYTVRKQVQDHLVGRAAAFASQRTFDPDEVKVLFPTASGPVRVLLLGLMQGDPRLVDAATLTGAITVPVTANEQYQALVLAETNLRRFTDAERTELLAAVDGANLGGDDSDRRKIVDRIRALPV
;
A
#
# COMPACT_ATOMS: atom_id res chain seq x y z
N MET A 1 -30.62 11.38 -3.51
CA MET A 1 -30.67 11.25 -2.04
C MET A 1 -31.23 12.55 -1.47
N ASN A 2 -32.38 12.52 -0.79
CA ASN A 2 -33.12 13.74 -0.43
C ASN A 2 -32.39 14.53 0.67
N ARG A 3 -32.12 15.81 0.41
CA ARG A 3 -31.32 16.72 1.26
C ARG A 3 -31.81 16.77 2.71
N TRP A 4 -33.10 16.53 2.95
CA TRP A 4 -33.72 16.50 4.28
C TRP A 4 -33.26 15.35 5.18
N TRP A 5 -32.85 14.21 4.60
CA TRP A 5 -32.35 13.05 5.36
C TRP A 5 -30.98 13.32 5.98
N LEU A 6 -30.12 14.10 5.30
CA LEU A 6 -28.82 14.51 5.80
C LEU A 6 -28.95 15.44 7.03
N TRP A 7 -29.96 16.32 7.03
CA TRP A 7 -30.26 17.18 8.18
C TRP A 7 -30.85 16.39 9.36
N ALA A 8 -31.64 15.34 9.09
CA ALA A 8 -32.17 14.47 10.14
C ALA A 8 -31.05 13.66 10.85
N VAL A 9 -30.10 13.12 10.08
CA VAL A 9 -28.94 12.38 10.64
C VAL A 9 -27.99 13.32 11.39
N GLY A 10 -27.72 14.51 10.83
CA GLY A 10 -26.95 15.54 11.53
C GLY A 10 -27.61 15.99 12.84
N GLY A 11 -28.93 16.18 12.82
CA GLY A 11 -29.72 16.54 14.01
C GLY A 11 -29.71 15.45 15.08
N ALA A 12 -29.82 14.17 14.69
CA ALA A 12 -29.73 13.05 15.61
C ALA A 12 -28.34 12.94 16.26
N GLY A 13 -27.27 13.17 15.48
CA GLY A 13 -25.89 13.18 16.00
C GLY A 13 -25.65 14.28 17.04
N VAL A 14 -26.17 15.49 16.78
CA VAL A 14 -26.10 16.61 17.74
C VAL A 14 -26.88 16.32 19.02
N ALA A 15 -28.06 15.69 18.92
CA ALA A 15 -28.86 15.30 20.08
C ALA A 15 -28.13 14.26 20.96
N VAL A 16 -27.47 13.28 20.35
CA VAL A 16 -26.67 12.27 21.06
C VAL A 16 -25.47 12.92 21.75
N LEU A 17 -24.80 13.88 21.11
CA LEU A 17 -23.70 14.63 21.72
C LEU A 17 -24.14 15.49 22.91
N MET A 18 -25.33 16.10 22.84
CA MET A 18 -25.87 16.87 23.97
C MET A 18 -26.23 15.97 25.17
N VAL A 19 -26.81 14.78 24.93
CA VAL A 19 -27.11 13.81 25.99
C VAL A 19 -25.82 13.25 26.61
N ALA A 20 -24.80 12.96 25.78
CA ALA A 20 -23.50 12.52 26.25
C ALA A 20 -22.80 13.60 27.08
N GLY A 21 -22.81 14.85 26.62
CA GLY A 21 -22.25 16.02 27.31
C GLY A 21 -22.93 16.30 28.66
N TRP A 22 -24.25 16.12 28.74
CA TRP A 22 -24.98 16.24 30.00
C TRP A 22 -24.56 15.17 31.01
N LYS A 23 -24.37 13.93 30.56
CA LYS A 23 -24.00 12.79 31.43
C LYS A 23 -22.53 12.83 31.87
N THR A 24 -21.65 13.44 31.10
CA THR A 24 -20.24 13.66 31.47
C THR A 24 -20.07 14.80 32.48
N PHE A 25 -20.93 15.83 32.44
CA PHE A 25 -20.91 16.94 33.40
C PHE A 25 -21.22 16.51 34.85
N PHE A 26 -21.94 15.40 35.03
CA PHE A 26 -22.27 14.82 36.34
C PHE A 26 -21.39 13.60 36.71
N SER A 27 -20.37 13.28 35.92
CA SER A 27 -19.47 12.15 36.22
C SER A 27 -18.36 12.57 37.21
N PRO A 28 -17.97 11.70 38.15
CA PRO A 28 -17.00 12.02 39.21
C PRO A 28 -15.55 12.22 38.71
N ASP A 29 -15.27 11.90 37.44
CA ASP A 29 -13.94 12.04 36.84
C ASP A 29 -14.00 12.69 35.44
N PRO A 30 -13.90 14.03 35.34
CA PRO A 30 -14.22 14.78 34.14
C PRO A 30 -13.19 14.58 32.99
N GLY A 31 -11.96 14.15 33.30
CA GLY A 31 -10.90 13.98 32.30
C GLY A 31 -11.12 12.79 31.36
N ALA A 32 -11.50 11.63 31.90
CA ALA A 32 -11.76 10.43 31.10
C ALA A 32 -13.02 10.57 30.23
N ALA A 33 -14.04 11.22 30.78
CA ALA A 33 -15.29 11.52 30.09
C ALA A 33 -15.10 12.45 28.88
N LEU A 34 -14.22 13.45 29.00
CA LEU A 34 -13.95 14.40 27.92
C LEU A 34 -13.17 13.76 26.77
N VAL A 35 -12.22 12.86 27.07
CA VAL A 35 -11.47 12.10 26.05
C VAL A 35 -12.41 11.17 25.26
N VAL A 36 -13.29 10.45 25.94
CA VAL A 36 -14.28 9.59 25.27
C VAL A 36 -15.23 10.42 24.41
N LEU A 37 -15.69 11.57 24.88
CA LEU A 37 -16.60 12.44 24.13
C LEU A 37 -15.94 13.08 22.91
N VAL A 38 -14.66 13.44 22.98
CA VAL A 38 -13.88 13.96 21.83
C VAL A 38 -13.64 12.86 20.80
N ILE A 39 -13.29 11.64 21.23
CA ILE A 39 -13.10 10.51 20.32
C ILE A 39 -14.42 10.14 19.64
N THR A 40 -15.50 9.97 20.41
CA THR A 40 -16.81 9.60 19.88
C THR A 40 -17.43 10.73 19.03
N GLY A 41 -17.26 12.00 19.41
CA GLY A 41 -17.72 13.15 18.64
C GLY A 41 -16.93 13.39 17.36
N GLY A 42 -15.60 13.17 17.40
CA GLY A 42 -14.76 13.17 16.21
C GLY A 42 -15.17 12.06 15.23
N LEU A 43 -15.43 10.86 15.74
CA LEU A 43 -15.89 9.73 14.92
C LEU A 43 -17.26 10.00 14.27
N LEU A 44 -18.19 10.64 15.00
CA LEU A 44 -19.52 11.00 14.51
C LEU A 44 -19.49 12.16 13.49
N LEU A 45 -18.59 13.13 13.65
CA LEU A 45 -18.45 14.25 12.70
C LEU A 45 -17.84 13.82 11.35
N VAL A 46 -17.02 12.78 11.35
CA VAL A 46 -16.44 12.20 10.13
C VAL A 46 -17.43 11.23 9.43
N SER A 47 -18.39 10.68 10.17
CA SER A 47 -19.38 9.71 9.69
C SER A 47 -20.18 10.13 8.43
N PRO A 48 -20.74 11.36 8.29
CA PRO A 48 -21.50 11.73 7.11
C PRO A 48 -20.65 11.89 5.83
N PHE A 49 -19.33 12.02 5.94
CA PHE A 49 -18.41 12.00 4.79
C PHE A 49 -18.02 10.59 4.36
N VAL A 50 -18.03 9.63 5.29
CA VAL A 50 -17.61 8.25 5.06
C VAL A 50 -18.78 7.37 4.58
N LEU A 51 -20.01 7.63 5.04
CA LEU A 51 -21.21 6.84 4.69
C LEU A 51 -21.52 6.74 3.17
N PRO A 52 -21.40 7.81 2.35
CA PRO A 52 -21.60 7.70 0.91
C PRO A 52 -20.47 6.91 0.21
N HIS A 53 -19.26 6.91 0.79
CA HIS A 53 -18.09 6.23 0.23
C HIS A 53 -18.01 4.76 0.64
N LEU A 54 -18.52 4.40 1.82
CA LEU A 54 -18.67 3.00 2.24
C LEU A 54 -19.69 2.26 1.36
N GLN A 55 -20.74 2.93 0.90
CA GLN A 55 -21.69 2.34 -0.06
C GLN A 55 -21.06 2.11 -1.44
N ALA A 56 -20.05 2.91 -1.83
CA ALA A 56 -19.27 2.66 -3.04
C ALA A 56 -18.21 1.56 -2.85
N LEU A 57 -17.62 1.44 -1.65
CA LEU A 57 -16.73 0.33 -1.27
C LEU A 57 -17.48 -1.01 -1.29
N VAL A 58 -18.68 -1.10 -0.72
CA VAL A 58 -19.46 -2.37 -0.69
C VAL A 58 -19.84 -2.89 -2.09
N VAL A 59 -19.83 -2.04 -3.13
CA VAL A 59 -20.08 -2.45 -4.53
C VAL A 59 -18.77 -2.76 -5.30
N GLY A 60 -17.61 -2.33 -4.79
CA GLY A 60 -16.28 -2.55 -5.39
C GLY A 60 -15.43 -3.66 -4.77
N VAL A 61 -15.66 -3.97 -3.48
CA VAL A 61 -14.85 -4.90 -2.65
C VAL A 61 -14.86 -6.33 -3.21
N ASP A 62 -16.00 -6.83 -3.67
CA ASP A 62 -16.06 -8.18 -4.27
C ASP A 62 -15.36 -8.26 -5.65
N GLY A 63 -15.20 -7.14 -6.35
CA GLY A 63 -14.72 -7.14 -7.74
C GLY A 63 -13.20 -7.20 -7.88
N PHE A 64 -12.47 -6.56 -6.96
CA PHE A 64 -11.02 -6.43 -7.03
C PHE A 64 -10.31 -7.65 -6.45
N GLU A 65 -10.78 -8.20 -5.33
CA GLU A 65 -10.28 -9.47 -4.78
C GLU A 65 -10.46 -10.62 -5.78
N LEU A 66 -11.66 -10.74 -6.38
CA LEU A 66 -11.93 -11.72 -7.43
C LEU A 66 -11.01 -11.51 -8.65
N ARG A 67 -10.64 -10.26 -8.99
CA ARG A 67 -9.76 -9.98 -10.12
C ARG A 67 -8.31 -10.32 -9.80
N LEU A 68 -7.80 -9.97 -8.62
CA LEU A 68 -6.44 -10.28 -8.17
C LEU A 68 -6.25 -11.80 -8.04
N VAL A 69 -7.18 -12.48 -7.36
CA VAL A 69 -7.15 -13.93 -7.16
C VAL A 69 -7.31 -14.66 -8.50
N ARG A 70 -8.20 -14.18 -9.38
CA ARG A 70 -8.37 -14.76 -10.72
C ARG A 70 -7.13 -14.52 -11.57
N GLU A 71 -6.56 -13.32 -11.59
CA GLU A 71 -5.36 -12.99 -12.36
C GLU A 71 -4.16 -13.84 -11.89
N MET A 72 -3.93 -13.99 -10.58
CA MET A 72 -2.89 -14.87 -10.04
C MET A 72 -3.13 -16.36 -10.31
N ALA A 73 -4.37 -16.82 -10.23
CA ALA A 73 -4.72 -18.22 -10.54
C ALA A 73 -4.62 -18.54 -12.04
N THR A 74 -4.89 -17.57 -12.91
CA THR A 74 -4.85 -17.75 -14.37
C THR A 74 -3.41 -17.67 -14.90
N HIS A 75 -2.52 -16.95 -14.22
CA HIS A 75 -1.12 -16.77 -14.61
C HIS A 75 -0.13 -17.75 -13.95
N GLY A 76 -0.62 -18.87 -13.40
CA GLY A 76 0.24 -19.99 -13.01
C GLY A 76 0.84 -19.91 -11.60
N ALA A 77 0.30 -19.05 -10.73
CA ALA A 77 0.69 -18.98 -9.31
C ALA A 77 -0.44 -19.47 -8.37
N PRO A 78 -0.90 -20.73 -8.49
CA PRO A 78 -2.09 -21.20 -7.78
C PRO A 78 -1.90 -21.30 -6.26
N ARG A 79 -0.67 -21.48 -5.74
CA ARG A 79 -0.45 -21.48 -4.28
C ARG A 79 -0.43 -20.07 -3.71
N THR A 80 0.25 -19.15 -4.36
CA THR A 80 0.24 -17.72 -4.01
C THR A 80 -1.18 -17.15 -4.12
N ALA A 81 -1.94 -17.51 -5.16
CA ALA A 81 -3.35 -17.14 -5.30
C ALA A 81 -4.22 -17.67 -4.15
N ARG A 82 -3.99 -18.90 -3.67
CA ARG A 82 -4.71 -19.47 -2.50
C ARG A 82 -4.32 -18.80 -1.18
N LEU A 83 -3.08 -18.36 -1.06
CA LEU A 83 -2.63 -17.58 0.09
C LEU A 83 -3.25 -16.18 0.06
N LEU A 84 -3.33 -15.53 -1.11
CA LEU A 84 -4.01 -14.23 -1.25
C LEU A 84 -5.54 -14.31 -1.09
N ALA A 85 -6.19 -15.35 -1.62
CA ALA A 85 -7.64 -15.51 -1.54
C ALA A 85 -8.20 -15.69 -0.12
N ASN A 86 -7.33 -15.95 0.87
CA ASN A 86 -7.71 -16.15 2.26
C ASN A 86 -7.04 -15.15 3.22
N THR A 87 -6.48 -14.03 2.73
CA THR A 87 -5.65 -13.15 3.57
C THR A 87 -5.79 -11.66 3.29
N GLU A 88 -5.34 -10.87 4.27
CA GLU A 88 -5.21 -9.40 4.27
C GLU A 88 -4.43 -8.83 3.06
N LEU A 89 -3.73 -9.64 2.26
CA LEU A 89 -2.94 -9.14 1.13
C LEU A 89 -3.81 -8.65 -0.04
N ALA A 90 -4.98 -9.27 -0.25
CA ALA A 90 -5.94 -8.82 -1.25
C ALA A 90 -6.54 -7.46 -0.85
N GLU A 91 -6.88 -7.30 0.42
CA GLU A 91 -7.32 -6.05 1.04
C GLU A 91 -6.23 -4.95 0.96
N ILE A 92 -4.96 -5.30 1.17
CA ILE A 92 -3.82 -4.39 1.01
C ILE A 92 -3.65 -3.95 -0.45
N ALA A 93 -3.82 -4.85 -1.42
CA ALA A 93 -3.77 -4.53 -2.85
C ALA A 93 -4.93 -3.64 -3.31
N GLU A 94 -6.12 -3.89 -2.77
CA GLU A 94 -7.30 -3.06 -2.98
C GLU A 94 -7.09 -1.66 -2.42
N ALA A 95 -6.65 -1.54 -1.15
CA ALA A 95 -6.34 -0.28 -0.52
C ALA A 95 -5.30 0.52 -1.33
N TYR A 96 -4.28 -0.17 -1.87
CA TYR A 96 -3.29 0.46 -2.73
C TYR A 96 -3.90 0.97 -4.04
N GLY A 97 -4.71 0.14 -4.72
CA GLY A 97 -5.37 0.49 -5.98
C GLY A 97 -6.32 1.68 -5.84
N VAL A 98 -7.13 1.69 -4.78
CA VAL A 98 -8.05 2.79 -4.44
C VAL A 98 -7.28 4.08 -4.19
N ILE A 99 -6.20 4.03 -3.40
CA ILE A 99 -5.36 5.20 -3.12
C ILE A 99 -4.69 5.74 -4.39
N HIS A 100 -4.20 4.86 -5.24
CA HIS A 100 -3.53 5.25 -6.47
C HIS A 100 -4.49 5.90 -7.48
N THR A 101 -5.77 5.50 -7.46
CA THR A 101 -6.80 5.99 -8.38
C THR A 101 -7.60 7.19 -7.84
N GLN A 102 -7.76 7.32 -6.52
CA GLN A 102 -8.58 8.37 -5.90
C GLN A 102 -7.78 9.56 -5.37
N LEU A 103 -6.53 9.39 -4.96
CA LEU A 103 -5.67 10.48 -4.48
C LEU A 103 -4.79 11.04 -5.62
N VAL A 104 -5.45 11.41 -6.72
CA VAL A 104 -4.81 12.00 -7.90
C VAL A 104 -4.76 13.53 -7.71
N GLY A 105 -3.74 14.01 -7.00
CA GLY A 105 -3.51 15.44 -6.81
C GLY A 105 -2.28 15.72 -5.95
N GLY A 106 -1.56 16.81 -6.25
CA GLY A 106 -0.33 17.19 -5.52
C GLY A 106 -0.55 17.45 -4.02
N SER A 107 -1.75 17.88 -3.63
CA SER A 107 -2.13 18.17 -2.23
C SER A 107 -2.12 16.96 -1.31
N PHE A 108 -2.23 15.74 -1.86
CA PHE A 108 -2.24 14.50 -1.10
C PHE A 108 -0.98 13.66 -1.30
N TYR A 109 0.06 14.24 -1.91
CA TYR A 109 1.29 13.51 -2.24
C TYR A 109 1.93 12.85 -1.01
N THR A 110 2.07 13.58 0.09
CA THR A 110 2.70 13.11 1.33
C THR A 110 1.89 11.99 1.98
N VAL A 111 0.57 12.16 2.09
CA VAL A 111 -0.34 11.15 2.64
C VAL A 111 -0.34 9.90 1.75
N ARG A 112 -0.41 10.07 0.44
CA ARG A 112 -0.34 8.95 -0.51
C ARG A 112 0.96 8.18 -0.37
N LYS A 113 2.10 8.87 -0.29
CA LYS A 113 3.41 8.24 -0.05
C LYS A 113 3.42 7.46 1.25
N GLN A 114 2.97 8.06 2.36
CA GLN A 114 2.93 7.39 3.67
C GLN A 114 2.07 6.12 3.66
N VAL A 115 0.89 6.16 3.02
CA VAL A 115 0.05 4.97 2.96
C VAL A 115 0.65 3.91 2.05
N GLN A 116 1.23 4.30 0.91
CA GLN A 116 1.93 3.36 0.02
C GLN A 116 3.10 2.67 0.74
N ASP A 117 3.91 3.42 1.49
CA ASP A 117 5.01 2.88 2.29
C ASP A 117 4.49 1.95 3.40
N HIS A 118 3.37 2.29 4.03
CA HIS A 118 2.74 1.43 5.03
C HIS A 118 2.24 0.10 4.44
N LEU A 119 1.63 0.11 3.26
CA LEU A 119 1.16 -1.10 2.57
C LEU A 119 2.33 -2.00 2.14
N VAL A 120 3.42 -1.42 1.65
CA VAL A 120 4.68 -2.15 1.39
C VAL A 120 5.23 -2.77 2.67
N GLY A 121 5.25 -2.02 3.77
CA GLY A 121 5.68 -2.52 5.08
C GLY A 121 4.84 -3.69 5.60
N ARG A 122 3.51 -3.65 5.40
CA ARG A 122 2.63 -4.78 5.75
C ARG A 122 2.89 -6.00 4.87
N ALA A 123 3.12 -5.83 3.58
CA ALA A 123 3.51 -6.93 2.70
C ALA A 123 4.84 -7.57 3.16
N ALA A 124 5.84 -6.76 3.51
CA ALA A 124 7.10 -7.26 4.06
C ALA A 124 6.90 -8.05 5.36
N ALA A 125 6.12 -7.50 6.31
CA ALA A 125 5.79 -8.20 7.54
C ALA A 125 5.07 -9.53 7.27
N PHE A 126 4.17 -9.58 6.29
CA PHE A 126 3.48 -10.80 5.90
C PHE A 126 4.44 -11.85 5.34
N ALA A 127 5.37 -11.47 4.46
CA ALA A 127 6.40 -12.36 3.93
C ALA A 127 7.35 -12.90 5.00
N SER A 128 7.63 -12.12 6.05
CA SER A 128 8.45 -12.61 7.17
C SER A 128 7.78 -13.75 7.97
N GLN A 129 6.45 -13.87 7.91
CA GLN A 129 5.67 -14.84 8.67
C GLN A 129 5.20 -16.05 7.83
N ARG A 130 5.29 -15.96 6.50
CA ARG A 130 4.75 -16.96 5.56
C ARG A 130 5.77 -17.27 4.48
N THR A 131 5.93 -18.55 4.16
CA THR A 131 6.78 -18.98 3.04
C THR A 131 6.05 -18.80 1.72
N PHE A 132 6.61 -17.96 0.86
CA PHE A 132 6.23 -17.82 -0.54
C PHE A 132 7.18 -18.62 -1.44
N ASP A 133 6.68 -19.00 -2.61
CA ASP A 133 7.47 -19.69 -3.62
C ASP A 133 8.17 -18.64 -4.52
N PRO A 134 9.52 -18.57 -4.54
CA PRO A 134 10.24 -17.61 -5.38
C PRO A 134 9.89 -17.71 -6.86
N ASP A 135 9.68 -18.93 -7.37
CA ASP A 135 9.39 -19.14 -8.80
C ASP A 135 7.99 -18.62 -9.16
N GLU A 136 7.00 -18.78 -8.28
CA GLU A 136 5.66 -18.21 -8.49
C GLU A 136 5.69 -16.67 -8.48
N VAL A 137 6.43 -16.06 -7.54
CA VAL A 137 6.57 -14.60 -7.48
C VAL A 137 7.24 -14.06 -8.73
N LYS A 138 8.29 -14.72 -9.23
CA LYS A 138 9.01 -14.35 -10.44
C LYS A 138 8.13 -14.44 -11.70
N VAL A 139 7.32 -15.49 -11.83
CA VAL A 139 6.39 -15.64 -12.96
C VAL A 139 5.26 -14.61 -12.92
N LEU A 140 4.78 -14.26 -11.72
CA LEU A 140 3.66 -13.35 -11.54
C LEU A 140 4.05 -11.88 -11.76
N PHE A 141 5.25 -11.48 -11.34
CA PHE A 141 5.70 -10.09 -11.41
C PHE A 141 5.52 -9.40 -12.77
N PRO A 142 5.96 -9.99 -13.91
CA PRO A 142 5.86 -9.32 -15.22
C PRO A 142 4.42 -9.06 -15.68
N THR A 143 3.45 -9.87 -15.26
CA THR A 143 2.04 -9.76 -15.69
C THR A 143 1.17 -9.01 -14.68
N ALA A 144 1.67 -8.80 -13.46
CA ALA A 144 0.95 -8.11 -12.40
C ALA A 144 0.70 -6.62 -12.70
N SER A 145 -0.41 -6.09 -12.20
CA SER A 145 -0.69 -4.65 -12.23
C SER A 145 0.32 -3.84 -11.40
N GLY A 146 0.48 -2.54 -11.68
CA GLY A 146 1.41 -1.66 -10.95
C GLY A 146 1.29 -1.73 -9.42
N PRO A 147 0.09 -1.61 -8.84
CA PRO A 147 -0.16 -1.85 -7.41
C PRO A 147 0.34 -3.21 -6.91
N VAL A 148 0.05 -4.28 -7.63
CA VAL A 148 0.44 -5.64 -7.24
C VAL A 148 1.95 -5.79 -7.31
N ARG A 149 2.61 -5.27 -8.36
CA ARG A 149 4.07 -5.29 -8.47
C ARG A 149 4.75 -4.60 -7.30
N VAL A 150 4.24 -3.46 -6.85
CA VAL A 150 4.74 -2.77 -5.65
C VAL A 150 4.61 -3.65 -4.40
N LEU A 151 3.50 -4.36 -4.23
CA LEU A 151 3.34 -5.27 -3.10
C LEU A 151 4.23 -6.51 -3.20
N LEU A 152 4.46 -7.05 -4.41
CA LEU A 152 5.42 -8.14 -4.62
C LEU A 152 6.84 -7.68 -4.25
N LEU A 153 7.24 -6.45 -4.58
CA LEU A 153 8.49 -5.86 -4.07
C LEU A 153 8.47 -5.75 -2.53
N GLY A 154 7.33 -5.40 -1.93
CA GLY A 154 7.17 -5.46 -0.47
C GLY A 154 7.37 -6.86 0.11
N LEU A 155 6.82 -7.91 -0.52
CA LEU A 155 7.08 -9.31 -0.11
C LEU A 155 8.58 -9.62 -0.17
N MET A 156 9.26 -9.21 -1.24
CA MET A 156 10.71 -9.39 -1.42
C MET A 156 11.54 -8.66 -0.34
N GLN A 157 11.05 -7.53 0.20
CA GLN A 157 11.70 -6.86 1.33
C GLN A 157 11.59 -7.68 2.63
N GLY A 158 10.50 -8.45 2.79
CA GLY A 158 10.27 -9.30 3.95
C GLY A 158 10.93 -10.68 3.88
N ASP A 159 11.04 -11.26 2.68
CA ASP A 159 11.72 -12.53 2.44
C ASP A 159 12.78 -12.38 1.33
N PRO A 160 14.07 -12.25 1.70
CA PRO A 160 15.14 -12.05 0.74
C PRO A 160 15.39 -13.24 -0.21
N ARG A 161 14.72 -14.38 -0.04
CA ARG A 161 14.76 -15.50 -1.00
C ARG A 161 13.91 -15.24 -2.25
N LEU A 162 12.96 -14.31 -2.16
CA LEU A 162 12.10 -13.91 -3.27
C LEU A 162 12.77 -12.90 -4.20
N VAL A 163 13.90 -12.32 -3.78
CA VAL A 163 14.62 -11.31 -4.55
C VAL A 163 15.41 -11.97 -5.67
N ASP A 164 15.16 -11.55 -6.91
CA ASP A 164 15.96 -11.92 -8.07
C ASP A 164 16.40 -10.69 -8.88
N ALA A 165 17.63 -10.73 -9.40
CA ALA A 165 18.24 -9.58 -10.07
C ALA A 165 17.46 -9.16 -11.34
N ALA A 166 16.97 -10.14 -12.11
CA ALA A 166 16.24 -9.87 -13.36
C ALA A 166 14.94 -9.09 -13.11
N THR A 167 14.18 -9.46 -12.07
CA THR A 167 12.98 -8.73 -11.66
C THR A 167 13.31 -7.29 -11.24
N LEU A 168 14.37 -7.09 -10.45
CA LEU A 168 14.78 -5.73 -10.04
C LEU A 168 15.23 -4.89 -11.25
N THR A 169 16.04 -5.43 -12.15
CA THR A 169 16.47 -4.77 -13.39
C THR A 169 15.26 -4.35 -14.23
N GLY A 170 14.27 -5.24 -14.40
CA GLY A 170 13.05 -4.94 -15.13
C GLY A 170 12.23 -3.83 -14.47
N ALA A 171 12.04 -3.89 -13.15
CA ALA A 171 11.31 -2.89 -12.38
C ALA A 171 12.00 -1.52 -12.33
N ILE A 172 13.34 -1.47 -12.48
CA ILE A 172 14.11 -0.24 -12.55
C ILE A 172 14.07 0.37 -13.95
N THR A 173 14.22 -0.45 -14.99
CA THR A 173 14.36 -0.01 -16.38
C THR A 173 13.02 0.39 -16.98
N VAL A 174 11.97 -0.42 -16.78
CA VAL A 174 10.64 -0.21 -17.36
C VAL A 174 9.57 -0.29 -16.26
N PRO A 175 9.57 0.65 -15.29
CA PRO A 175 8.57 0.66 -14.23
C PRO A 175 7.18 0.98 -14.75
N VAL A 176 6.15 0.34 -14.20
CA VAL A 176 4.74 0.72 -14.41
C VAL A 176 4.40 1.97 -13.62
N THR A 177 5.00 2.15 -12.43
CA THR A 177 4.79 3.33 -11.59
C THR A 177 6.10 3.88 -11.00
N ALA A 178 6.12 5.17 -10.64
CA ALA A 178 7.28 5.75 -9.97
C ALA A 178 7.58 5.09 -8.60
N ASN A 179 6.55 4.63 -7.88
CA ASN A 179 6.76 3.93 -6.61
C ASN A 179 7.35 2.53 -6.81
N GLU A 180 6.96 1.82 -7.86
CA GLU A 180 7.58 0.54 -8.21
C GLU A 180 9.09 0.70 -8.42
N GLN A 181 9.50 1.68 -9.23
CA GLN A 181 10.92 1.96 -9.45
C GLN A 181 11.64 2.29 -8.14
N TYR A 182 11.01 3.10 -7.28
CA TYR A 182 11.55 3.45 -5.97
C TYR A 182 11.77 2.21 -5.09
N GLN A 183 10.78 1.34 -4.95
CA GLN A 183 10.89 0.14 -4.13
C GLN A 183 11.89 -0.87 -4.70
N ALA A 184 12.01 -0.96 -6.03
CA ALA A 184 13.02 -1.79 -6.69
C ALA A 184 14.44 -1.29 -6.42
N LEU A 185 14.66 0.04 -6.44
CA LEU A 185 15.94 0.65 -6.07
C LEU A 185 16.31 0.38 -4.60
N VAL A 186 15.34 0.44 -3.68
CA VAL A 186 15.57 0.09 -2.25
C VAL A 186 16.02 -1.37 -2.10
N LEU A 187 15.39 -2.29 -2.83
CA LEU A 187 15.78 -3.69 -2.84
C LEU A 187 17.17 -3.90 -3.45
N ALA A 188 17.47 -3.20 -4.55
CA ALA A 188 18.78 -3.26 -5.19
C ALA A 188 19.89 -2.80 -4.25
N GLU A 189 19.71 -1.66 -3.57
CA GLU A 189 20.65 -1.14 -2.55
C GLU A 189 20.95 -2.19 -1.47
N THR A 190 19.91 -2.85 -0.96
CA THR A 190 20.04 -3.79 0.17
C THR A 190 20.61 -5.14 -0.25
N ASN A 191 20.39 -5.57 -1.50
CA ASN A 191 20.73 -6.92 -1.97
C ASN A 191 21.90 -6.98 -2.95
N LEU A 192 22.50 -5.83 -3.33
CA LEU A 192 23.54 -5.77 -4.37
C LEU A 192 24.66 -6.80 -4.20
N ARG A 193 25.10 -7.01 -2.95
CA ARG A 193 26.19 -7.94 -2.59
C ARG A 193 25.81 -9.42 -2.68
N ARG A 194 24.52 -9.75 -2.75
CA ARG A 194 24.02 -11.12 -2.82
C ARG A 194 23.98 -11.65 -4.24
N PHE A 195 24.05 -10.76 -5.23
CA PHE A 195 24.06 -11.11 -6.64
C PHE A 195 25.45 -11.48 -7.13
N THR A 196 25.49 -12.33 -8.15
CA THR A 196 26.70 -12.64 -8.91
C THR A 196 27.23 -11.40 -9.62
N ASP A 197 28.49 -11.41 -10.03
CA ASP A 197 29.12 -10.26 -10.71
C ASP A 197 28.40 -9.89 -12.02
N ALA A 198 27.91 -10.90 -12.75
CA ALA A 198 27.15 -10.70 -13.98
C ALA A 198 25.81 -10.00 -13.71
N GLU A 199 25.02 -10.53 -12.76
CA GLU A 199 23.74 -9.94 -12.34
C GLU A 199 23.92 -8.52 -11.80
N ARG A 200 24.98 -8.30 -11.03
CA ARG A 200 25.29 -7.00 -10.46
C ARG A 200 25.65 -5.98 -11.53
N THR A 201 26.44 -6.39 -12.52
CA THR A 201 26.79 -5.54 -13.66
C THR A 201 25.54 -5.13 -14.43
N GLU A 202 24.64 -6.07 -14.70
CA GLU A 202 23.37 -5.80 -15.37
C GLU A 202 22.47 -4.85 -14.56
N LEU A 203 22.34 -5.11 -13.25
CA LEU A 203 21.54 -4.27 -12.35
C LEU A 203 22.11 -2.85 -12.23
N LEU A 204 23.43 -2.69 -12.15
CA LEU A 204 24.07 -1.37 -12.11
C LEU A 204 23.88 -0.62 -13.43
N ALA A 205 23.98 -1.30 -14.58
CA ALA A 205 23.69 -0.70 -15.87
C ALA A 205 22.22 -0.21 -15.95
N ALA A 206 21.27 -0.99 -15.41
CA ALA A 206 19.87 -0.59 -15.31
C ALA A 206 19.68 0.63 -14.39
N VAL A 207 20.37 0.67 -13.25
CA VAL A 207 20.39 1.82 -12.33
C VAL A 207 20.92 3.07 -13.01
N ASP A 208 22.00 2.96 -13.79
CA ASP A 208 22.61 4.10 -14.47
C ASP A 208 21.77 4.63 -15.64
N GLY A 209 21.02 3.76 -16.33
CA GLY A 209 20.12 4.12 -17.42
C GLY A 209 18.72 4.55 -17.00
N ALA A 210 18.38 4.48 -15.70
CA ALA A 210 17.02 4.69 -15.22
C ALA A 210 16.54 6.16 -15.34
N ASN A 211 15.29 6.36 -15.76
CA ASN A 211 14.63 7.67 -15.69
C ASN A 211 14.11 7.93 -14.26
N LEU A 212 14.87 8.72 -13.48
CA LEU A 212 14.60 8.95 -12.05
C LEU A 212 13.64 10.12 -11.78
N GLY A 213 13.16 10.82 -12.81
CA GLY A 213 12.40 12.07 -12.69
C GLY A 213 13.29 13.26 -12.34
N GLY A 214 12.72 14.25 -11.63
CA GLY A 214 13.41 15.50 -11.28
C GLY A 214 14.66 15.31 -10.42
N ASP A 215 15.52 16.33 -10.37
CA ASP A 215 16.85 16.25 -9.75
C ASP A 215 16.82 15.96 -8.24
N ASP A 216 15.81 16.43 -7.52
CA ASP A 216 15.66 16.20 -6.07
C ASP A 216 14.86 14.92 -5.72
N SER A 217 14.63 14.03 -6.69
CA SER A 217 13.81 12.84 -6.45
C SER A 217 14.44 11.88 -5.45
N ASP A 218 13.60 11.25 -4.61
CA ASP A 218 14.07 10.24 -3.65
C ASP A 218 14.72 9.04 -4.35
N ARG A 219 14.32 8.75 -5.60
CA ARG A 219 14.93 7.72 -6.44
C ARG A 219 16.38 8.05 -6.75
N ARG A 220 16.71 9.31 -7.07
CA ARG A 220 18.10 9.73 -7.32
C ARG A 220 18.97 9.56 -6.08
N LYS A 221 18.45 9.95 -4.91
CA LYS A 221 19.16 9.74 -3.64
C LYS A 221 19.50 8.28 -3.37
N ILE A 222 18.64 7.33 -3.76
CA ILE A 222 18.95 5.90 -3.65
C ILE A 222 20.04 5.49 -4.64
N VAL A 223 19.94 5.92 -5.90
CA VAL A 223 20.95 5.63 -6.93
C VAL A 223 22.33 6.12 -6.50
N ASP A 224 22.42 7.32 -5.93
CA ASP A 224 23.69 7.86 -5.44
C ASP A 224 24.29 7.00 -4.31
N ARG A 225 23.45 6.44 -3.43
CA ARG A 225 23.90 5.50 -2.40
C ARG A 225 24.33 4.16 -2.98
N ILE A 226 23.60 3.61 -3.96
CA ILE A 226 23.97 2.38 -4.67
C ILE A 226 25.37 2.55 -5.29
N ARG A 227 25.63 3.68 -5.95
CA ARG A 227 26.93 3.99 -6.57
C ARG A 227 28.06 4.16 -5.56
N ALA A 228 27.74 4.57 -4.34
CA ALA A 228 28.70 4.71 -3.26
C ALA A 228 29.03 3.37 -2.56
N LEU A 229 28.30 2.29 -2.85
CA LEU A 229 28.58 0.98 -2.29
C LEU A 229 29.88 0.41 -2.88
N PRO A 230 30.77 -0.17 -2.05
CA PRO A 230 31.90 -0.93 -2.57
C PRO A 230 31.35 -2.20 -3.22
N VAL A 231 31.63 -2.34 -4.52
CA VAL A 231 31.22 -3.44 -5.39
C VAL A 231 32.24 -4.56 -5.33
#